data_AF-A0A957RL67-F1
#
_entry.id   AF-A0A957RL67-F1
#
_cell.length_a   1.000
_cell.length_b   1.000
_cell.length_c   1.000
_cell.angle_alpha   90.00
_cell.angle_beta   90.00
_cell.angle_gamma   90.00
#
_symmetry.space_group_name_H-M   'P 1'
#
loop_
_entity.id
_entity.type
_entity.pdbx_description
1 polymer ?
#
loop_
_entity_poly.entity_id
_entity_poly.type
_entity_poly.pdbx_seq_one_letter_code
_entity_poly.pdbx_strand_id
1 'polypeptide(L)' 'LAAQTAPMIGHRSDEFEALFARCEAQLQQLFETSARVYIVAASGTGLQEAAIRNLVSGRV' A
#
# COMPACT_ATOMS: atom_id res chain seq x y z
N LEU A 1 10.71 11.58 -11.02
CA LEU A 1 11.30 10.28 -11.45
C LEU A 1 12.69 10.02 -10.87
N ALA A 2 13.46 11.02 -10.43
CA ALA A 2 14.82 10.83 -9.89
C ALA A 2 14.94 9.75 -8.79
N ALA A 3 13.93 9.55 -7.95
CA ALA A 3 13.95 8.50 -6.93
C ALA A 3 14.07 7.07 -7.51
N GLN A 4 13.57 6.83 -8.73
CA GLN A 4 13.63 5.52 -9.38
C GLN A 4 15.02 5.20 -9.95
N THR A 5 15.93 6.17 -10.02
CA THR A 5 17.31 5.94 -10.48
C THR A 5 18.27 5.58 -9.34
N ALA A 6 17.78 5.60 -8.09
CA ALA A 6 18.57 5.17 -6.94
C ALA A 6 18.71 3.63 -6.92
N PRO A 7 19.76 3.08 -6.27
CA PRO A 7 19.86 1.66 -6.02
C PRO A 7 18.60 1.12 -5.29
N MET A 8 18.19 -0.09 -5.63
CA MET A 8 17.07 -0.75 -4.98
C MET A 8 17.38 -1.03 -3.51
N ILE A 9 16.43 -0.69 -2.63
CA ILE A 9 16.46 -1.10 -1.22
C ILE A 9 15.90 -2.52 -1.06
N GLY A 10 16.46 -3.29 -0.13
CA GLY A 10 16.01 -4.65 0.15
C GLY A 10 14.64 -4.68 0.84
N HIS A 11 13.71 -5.51 0.36
CA HIS A 11 12.33 -5.58 0.89
C HIS A 11 12.19 -6.06 2.36
N ARG A 12 13.29 -6.47 3.00
CA ARG A 12 13.34 -6.88 4.42
C ARG A 12 14.36 -6.07 5.23
N SER A 13 14.82 -4.93 4.72
CA SER A 13 15.73 -4.06 5.45
C SER A 13 14.95 -3.10 6.35
N ASP A 14 15.61 -2.66 7.43
CA ASP A 14 15.10 -1.61 8.32
C ASP A 14 14.79 -0.31 7.55
N GLU A 15 15.56 -0.03 6.49
CA GLU A 15 15.33 1.12 5.61
C GLU A 15 14.00 1.01 4.85
N PHE A 16 13.68 -0.17 4.32
CA PHE A 16 12.40 -0.41 3.66
C PHE A 16 11.25 -0.33 4.66
N GLU A 17 11.41 -0.89 5.87
CA GLU A 17 10.40 -0.80 6.93
C GLU A 17 10.07 0.66 7.29
N ALA A 18 11.10 1.48 7.49
CA ALA A 18 10.94 2.90 7.79
C ALA A 18 10.29 3.68 6.63
N LEU A 19 10.63 3.36 5.38
CA LEU A 19 9.97 3.93 4.20
C LEU A 19 8.49 3.56 4.16
N PHE A 20 8.17 2.28 4.34
CA PHE A 20 6.82 1.75 4.23
C PHE A 20 5.91 2.34 5.33
N ALA A 21 6.39 2.41 6.57
CA ALA A 21 5.66 3.02 7.68
C ALA A 21 5.36 4.52 7.46
N ARG A 22 6.32 5.25 6.90
CA ARG A 22 6.12 6.66 6.51
C ARG A 22 5.05 6.80 5.43
N CYS A 23 5.08 5.94 4.41
CA CYS A 23 4.07 5.95 3.35
C CYS A 23 2.67 5.63 3.91
N GLU A 24 2.54 4.66 4.81
CA GLU A 24 1.26 4.34 5.46
C GLU A 24 0.68 5.55 6.21
N ALA A 25 1.49 6.24 7.01
CA ALA A 25 1.05 7.43 7.75
C ALA A 25 0.61 8.58 6.81
N GLN A 26 1.34 8.80 5.71
CA GLN A 26 0.97 9.80 4.71
C GLN A 26 -0.32 9.44 3.98
N LEU A 27 -0.55 8.17 3.69
CA LEU A 27 -1.77 7.69 3.05
C LEU A 27 -2.99 7.82 3.97
N GLN A 28 -2.82 7.55 5.27
CA GLN A 28 -3.90 7.78 6.26
C GLN A 28 -4.31 9.26 6.31
N GLN A 29 -3.34 10.17 6.29
CA GLN A 29 -3.60 11.61 6.21
C GLN A 29 -4.32 11.98 4.90
N LEU A 30 -3.84 11.44 3.77
CA LEU A 30 -4.42 11.70 2.45
C LEU A 30 -5.88 11.24 2.33
N PHE A 31 -6.21 10.09 2.91
CA PHE A 31 -7.56 9.54 2.90
C PHE A 31 -8.42 10.00 4.08
N GLU A 32 -7.92 10.90 4.93
CA GLU A 32 -8.59 11.40 6.13
C GLU A 32 -9.18 10.27 7.00
N THR A 33 -8.40 9.20 7.22
CA THR A 33 -8.84 8.01 7.95
C THR A 33 -7.89 7.59 9.06
N SER A 34 -8.46 7.06 10.15
CA SER A 34 -7.70 6.37 11.20
C SER A 34 -7.58 4.85 10.94
N ALA A 35 -8.25 4.33 9.91
CA ALA A 35 -8.16 2.93 9.54
C ALA A 35 -6.80 2.60 8.91
N ARG A 36 -6.45 1.31 8.91
CA ARG A 36 -5.25 0.81 8.23
C ARG A 36 -5.37 1.01 6.72
N VAL A 37 -4.31 1.49 6.08
CA VAL A 37 -4.22 1.61 4.61
C VAL A 37 -3.29 0.53 4.06
N TYR A 38 -3.79 -0.26 3.11
CA TYR A 38 -3.01 -1.33 2.49
C TYR A 38 -2.27 -0.83 1.25
N ILE A 39 -0.95 -0.99 1.25
CA ILE A 39 -0.08 -0.76 0.07
C ILE A 39 0.21 -2.12 -0.56
N VAL A 40 -0.16 -2.30 -1.84
CA VAL A 40 0.01 -3.58 -2.55
C VAL A 40 0.75 -3.40 -3.88
N ALA A 41 1.55 -4.38 -4.25
CA ALA A 41 2.25 -4.44 -5.53
C ALA A 41 1.29 -4.91 -6.65
N ALA A 42 0.25 -4.13 -6.93
CA ALA A 42 -0.74 -4.37 -7.98
C ALA A 42 -1.24 -3.03 -8.56
N SER A 43 -1.93 -3.09 -9.70
CA SER A 43 -2.70 -1.95 -10.19
C SER A 43 -3.93 -1.69 -9.30
N GLY A 44 -4.57 -0.52 -9.47
CA GLY A 44 -5.80 -0.19 -8.74
C GLY A 44 -6.93 -1.21 -8.93
N THR A 45 -7.02 -1.86 -10.10
CA THR A 45 -7.99 -2.92 -10.37
C THR A 45 -7.78 -4.15 -9.48
N GLY A 46 -6.55 -4.46 -9.10
CA GLY A 46 -6.27 -5.54 -8.14
C GLY A 46 -6.86 -5.26 -6.75
N LEU A 47 -6.82 -4.00 -6.29
CA LEU A 47 -7.46 -3.60 -5.03
C LEU A 47 -8.98 -3.59 -5.12
N GLN A 48 -9.55 -3.25 -6.27
CA GLN A 48 -11.00 -3.34 -6.49
C GLN A 48 -11.49 -4.78 -6.37
N GLU A 49 -10.81 -5.73 -7.02
CA GLU A 49 -11.09 -7.16 -6.90
C GLU A 49 -10.92 -7.64 -5.45
N ALA A 50 -9.84 -7.23 -4.78
CA ALA A 50 -9.58 -7.60 -3.39
C ALA A 50 -10.69 -7.08 -2.45
N ALA A 51 -11.14 -5.84 -2.62
CA ALA A 51 -12.23 -5.28 -1.80
C ALA A 51 -13.52 -6.08 -1.99
N ILE A 52 -13.90 -6.38 -3.23
CA ILE A 52 -15.12 -7.12 -3.56
C ILE A 52 -15.05 -8.55 -2.98
N ARG A 53 -13.96 -9.28 -3.23
CA ARG A 53 -13.82 -10.67 -2.76
C ARG A 53 -13.78 -10.84 -1.25
N ASN A 54 -13.32 -9.82 -0.52
CA ASN A 54 -13.15 -9.93 0.94
C ASN A 54 -14.29 -9.30 1.75
N LEU A 55 -15.03 -8.34 1.19
CA LEU A 55 -15.99 -7.54 1.97
C LEU A 55 -17.45 -7.73 1.54
N VAL A 56 -17.72 -8.41 0.42
CA VAL A 56 -19.08 -8.75 0.00
C VAL A 56 -19.49 -10.09 0.60
N SER A 57 -20.72 -10.16 1.15
CA SER A 57 -21.25 -11.35 1.81
C SER A 57 -21.78 -12.42 0.85
N GLY A 58 -22.10 -12.03 -0.39
CA GLY A 58 -22.58 -12.92 -1.44
C GLY A 58 -21.46 -13.49 -2.30
N ARG A 59 -21.79 -14.51 -3.09
CA ARG A 59 -20.84 -15.06 -4.08
C ARG A 59 -20.65 -14.05 -5.22
N VAL A 60 -19.39 -13.80 -5.54
CA VAL A 60 -18.91 -12.99 -6.67
C VAL A 60 -18.42 -13.90 -7.78
#